data_AF-A0A090IZB7-F1
#
_entry.id   AF-A0A090IZB7-F1
#
_cell.length_a   1.000
_cell.length_b   1.000
_cell.length_c   1.000
_cell.angle_alpha   90.00
_cell.angle_beta   90.00
_cell.angle_gamma   90.00
#
_symmetry.space_group_name_H-M   'P 1'
#
loop_
_entity.id
_entity.type
_entity.pdbx_description
1 polymer ?
#
loop_
_entity_poly.entity_id
_entity_poly.type
_entity_poly.pdbx_seq_one_letter_code
_entity_poly.pdbx_strand_id
1 'polypeptide(L)'
;MNVFKEGSSLSMLNHELAMRIPKHQLLGDLPLSLNDFHYLAAKLKELFFGTKFQINNKSEYEECFAVFVVFCAVYEYDQRKFWEPVEKYLGELGQYSRTELYDIFSHVLEKFHLNKFENESEEGFRYVTPILCHAGIPINGLDSYFEAISNTINDPFYDDFDVDDYLAYFKNKAEVTVRRYLKLADKRDAYNFIQSTRKLILYDSDDEDGEIDTGNYIRMIGQISNWKEKPKVKKSLQARKKVQITAPKVKIDLEGVGVYCELPRIVVKECYDPYLIWEISMDGSTYYIKADFLIRNGVFVSEEKIYALKPANTYMITLKIDDEVISKWDIQGVNHSYIAFEHNGNLIKKQTLPNYSVILILKNNRKILDKGNLPIFEFPQIPLWFDYNVYSIDLSNTQVLRCTHFNIPVNSEDKPVLIGGKTLFDQENSRTYTKLPKVRVLCNK
;
A
#
# COMPACT_ATOMS: atom_id res chain seq x y z
N MET A 1 -7.61 -10.67 -31.25
CA MET A 1 -8.61 -11.02 -32.27
C MET A 1 -9.95 -11.19 -31.56
N ASN A 2 -11.03 -10.55 -32.02
CA ASN A 2 -12.33 -10.68 -31.35
C ASN A 2 -12.95 -12.04 -31.69
N VAL A 3 -13.42 -12.75 -30.68
CA VAL A 3 -14.15 -14.02 -30.84
C VAL A 3 -15.56 -13.76 -31.35
N PHE A 4 -16.17 -12.67 -30.91
CA PHE A 4 -17.52 -12.31 -31.31
C PHE A 4 -17.51 -11.37 -32.52
N LYS A 5 -18.42 -11.64 -33.46
CA LYS A 5 -18.61 -10.79 -34.64
C LYS A 5 -19.62 -9.69 -34.30
N GLU A 6 -19.36 -8.48 -34.80
CA GLU A 6 -20.32 -7.38 -34.66
C GLU A 6 -21.68 -7.77 -35.27
N GLY A 7 -22.76 -7.50 -34.53
CA GLY A 7 -24.12 -7.83 -34.95
C GLY A 7 -24.58 -9.24 -34.58
N SER A 8 -23.74 -10.08 -33.98
CA SER A 8 -24.16 -11.40 -33.46
C SER A 8 -25.24 -11.25 -32.39
N SER A 9 -26.31 -12.05 -32.51
CA SER A 9 -27.36 -12.17 -31.49
C SER A 9 -26.85 -12.99 -30.30
N LEU A 10 -27.50 -12.88 -29.14
CA LEU A 10 -27.11 -13.64 -27.94
C LEU A 10 -27.16 -15.16 -28.16
N SER A 11 -28.13 -15.66 -28.94
CA SER A 11 -28.19 -17.07 -29.35
C SER A 11 -26.95 -17.51 -30.14
N MET A 12 -26.46 -16.65 -31.05
CA MET A 12 -25.21 -16.93 -31.79
C MET A 12 -23.99 -16.93 -30.86
N LEU A 13 -23.94 -16.01 -29.89
CA LEU A 13 -22.87 -15.99 -28.88
C LEU A 13 -22.89 -17.26 -28.05
N ASN A 14 -24.07 -17.71 -27.62
CA ASN A 14 -24.22 -18.90 -26.81
C ASN A 14 -23.77 -20.17 -27.56
N HIS A 15 -24.12 -20.27 -28.84
CA HIS A 15 -23.66 -21.35 -29.70
C HIS A 15 -22.13 -21.36 -29.89
N GLU A 16 -21.53 -20.20 -30.13
CA GLU A 16 -20.07 -20.07 -30.27
C GLU A 16 -19.35 -20.48 -28.98
N LEU A 17 -19.87 -20.08 -27.82
CA LEU A 17 -19.32 -20.47 -26.52
C LEU A 17 -19.46 -21.98 -26.29
N ALA A 18 -20.63 -22.56 -26.55
CA ALA A 18 -20.86 -24.00 -26.42
C ALA A 18 -19.91 -24.85 -27.27
N MET A 19 -19.49 -24.37 -28.44
CA MET A 19 -18.49 -25.05 -29.29
C MET A 19 -17.05 -24.93 -28.77
N ARG A 20 -16.74 -23.89 -27.98
CA ARG A 20 -15.38 -23.61 -27.50
C ARG A 20 -15.11 -24.15 -26.11
N ILE A 21 -16.09 -24.11 -25.21
CA ILE A 21 -15.95 -24.56 -23.81
C ILE A 21 -15.29 -25.96 -23.69
N PRO A 22 -15.67 -26.99 -24.49
CA PRO A 22 -15.07 -28.32 -24.38
C PRO A 22 -13.56 -28.39 -24.63
N LYS A 23 -12.96 -27.35 -25.23
CA LYS A 23 -11.53 -27.31 -25.59
C LYS A 23 -10.65 -26.77 -24.45
N HIS A 24 -11.25 -26.36 -23.34
CA HIS A 24 -10.57 -25.68 -22.25
C HIS A 24 -10.89 -26.34 -20.90
N GLN A 25 -9.92 -26.34 -19.99
CA GLN A 25 -10.12 -26.86 -18.64
C GLN A 25 -10.84 -25.87 -17.72
N LEU A 26 -10.61 -24.57 -17.94
CA LEU A 26 -11.25 -23.48 -17.22
C LEU A 26 -12.04 -22.60 -18.20
N LEU A 27 -13.19 -22.10 -17.76
CA LEU A 27 -13.95 -21.14 -18.58
C LEU A 27 -13.16 -19.85 -18.86
N GLY A 28 -12.32 -19.42 -17.92
CA GLY A 28 -11.43 -18.27 -18.08
C GLY A 28 -10.28 -18.48 -19.07
N ASP A 29 -10.05 -19.70 -19.56
CA ASP A 29 -9.08 -19.96 -20.63
C ASP A 29 -9.65 -19.73 -22.02
N LEU A 30 -10.94 -19.40 -22.14
CA LEU A 30 -11.50 -18.94 -23.40
C LEU A 30 -10.75 -17.68 -23.87
N PRO A 31 -10.38 -17.56 -25.16
CA PRO A 31 -9.60 -16.44 -25.68
C PRO A 31 -10.48 -15.20 -25.92
N LEU A 32 -11.30 -14.82 -24.94
CA LEU A 32 -12.15 -13.62 -25.03
C LEU A 32 -11.36 -12.39 -24.59
N SER A 33 -11.28 -11.41 -25.48
CA SER A 33 -10.70 -10.09 -25.18
C SER A 33 -11.61 -9.28 -24.24
N LEU A 34 -11.11 -8.17 -23.71
CA LEU A 34 -11.92 -7.22 -22.94
C LEU A 34 -13.11 -6.68 -23.77
N ASN A 35 -12.92 -6.51 -25.08
CA ASN A 35 -13.98 -6.07 -25.99
C ASN A 35 -15.06 -7.16 -26.18
N ASP A 36 -14.66 -8.43 -26.31
CA ASP A 36 -15.60 -9.55 -26.37
C ASP A 36 -16.43 -9.65 -25.08
N PHE A 37 -15.77 -9.49 -23.92
CA PHE A 37 -16.45 -9.45 -22.62
C PHE A 37 -17.46 -8.30 -22.54
N HIS A 38 -17.06 -7.07 -22.89
CA HIS A 38 -17.98 -5.93 -22.89
C HIS A 38 -19.14 -6.11 -23.88
N TYR A 39 -18.89 -6.73 -25.04
CA TYR A 39 -19.93 -7.04 -26.01
C TYR A 39 -20.95 -8.05 -25.46
N LEU A 40 -20.49 -9.14 -24.85
CA LEU A 40 -21.35 -10.11 -24.17
C LEU A 40 -22.15 -9.46 -23.03
N ALA A 41 -21.48 -8.68 -22.17
CA ALA A 41 -22.10 -8.00 -21.05
C ALA A 41 -23.18 -7.00 -21.50
N ALA A 42 -22.96 -6.29 -22.61
CA ALA A 42 -23.94 -5.39 -23.21
C ALA A 42 -25.17 -6.16 -23.73
N LYS A 43 -24.97 -7.30 -24.41
CA LYS A 43 -26.08 -8.14 -24.91
C LYS A 43 -26.91 -8.75 -23.79
N LEU A 44 -26.27 -9.17 -22.69
CA LEU A 44 -26.98 -9.63 -21.51
C LEU A 44 -27.74 -8.48 -20.84
N LYS A 45 -27.14 -7.30 -20.73
CA LYS A 45 -27.81 -6.11 -20.19
C LYS A 45 -29.06 -5.71 -20.97
N GLU A 46 -29.03 -5.81 -22.30
CA GLU A 46 -30.20 -5.55 -23.17
C GLU A 46 -31.40 -6.45 -22.84
N LEU A 47 -31.17 -7.70 -22.41
CA LEU A 47 -32.25 -8.60 -21.98
C LEU A 47 -32.96 -8.16 -20.70
N PHE A 48 -32.27 -7.41 -19.84
CA PHE A 48 -32.78 -7.02 -18.51
C PHE A 48 -33.10 -5.52 -18.40
N PHE A 49 -33.05 -4.78 -19.50
CA PHE A 49 -33.29 -3.35 -19.48
C PHE A 49 -34.77 -3.04 -19.16
N GLY A 50 -35.04 -2.53 -17.96
CA GLY A 50 -36.36 -2.07 -17.53
C GLY A 50 -37.24 -3.13 -16.83
N THR A 51 -36.72 -4.33 -16.59
CA THR A 51 -37.41 -5.41 -15.84
C THR A 51 -36.59 -5.80 -14.61
N LYS A 52 -37.25 -6.28 -13.54
CA LYS A 52 -36.52 -6.94 -12.44
C LYS A 52 -35.89 -8.22 -13.01
N PHE A 53 -34.64 -8.49 -12.64
CA PHE A 53 -33.96 -9.73 -13.01
C PHE A 53 -34.82 -10.94 -12.63
N GLN A 54 -35.41 -11.58 -13.63
CA GLN A 54 -36.15 -12.82 -13.54
C GLN A 54 -35.62 -13.71 -14.66
N ILE A 55 -34.95 -14.81 -14.29
CA ILE A 55 -34.39 -15.72 -15.28
C ILE A 55 -35.52 -16.64 -15.79
N ASN A 56 -36.48 -16.07 -16.50
CA ASN A 56 -37.57 -16.85 -17.11
C ASN A 56 -37.06 -17.70 -18.30
N ASN A 57 -35.86 -17.42 -18.83
CA ASN A 57 -35.21 -18.11 -19.96
C ASN A 57 -33.87 -18.77 -19.58
N LYS A 58 -33.80 -19.39 -18.39
CA LYS A 58 -32.57 -20.04 -17.85
C LYS A 58 -31.81 -20.85 -18.89
N SER A 59 -32.52 -21.71 -19.63
CA SER A 59 -31.94 -22.76 -20.46
C SER A 59 -31.41 -22.31 -21.82
N GLU A 60 -31.80 -21.14 -22.32
CA GLU A 60 -31.49 -20.76 -23.70
C GLU A 60 -30.08 -20.18 -23.87
N TYR A 61 -29.56 -19.55 -22.81
CA TYR A 61 -28.30 -18.79 -22.84
C TYR A 61 -27.36 -19.12 -21.67
N GLU A 62 -27.42 -20.35 -21.15
CA GLU A 62 -26.67 -20.78 -19.95
C GLU A 62 -25.16 -20.54 -20.09
N GLU A 63 -24.58 -20.87 -21.24
CA GLU A 63 -23.15 -20.67 -21.52
C GLU A 63 -22.77 -19.19 -21.50
N CYS A 64 -23.60 -18.33 -22.08
CA CYS A 64 -23.40 -16.89 -22.01
C CYS A 64 -23.38 -16.38 -20.57
N PHE A 65 -24.30 -16.83 -19.71
CA PHE A 65 -24.32 -16.44 -18.29
C PHE A 65 -23.11 -16.98 -17.52
N ALA A 66 -22.78 -18.27 -17.69
CA ALA A 66 -21.64 -18.90 -17.01
C ALA A 66 -20.31 -18.23 -17.40
N VAL A 67 -20.10 -17.98 -18.69
CA VAL A 67 -18.91 -17.27 -19.18
C VAL A 67 -18.91 -15.82 -18.72
N PHE A 68 -20.06 -15.12 -18.75
CA PHE A 68 -20.15 -13.75 -18.26
C PHE A 68 -19.73 -13.62 -16.79
N VAL A 69 -20.23 -14.46 -15.89
CA VAL A 69 -19.87 -14.38 -14.46
C VAL A 69 -18.39 -14.70 -14.21
N VAL A 70 -17.81 -15.64 -14.97
CA VAL A 70 -16.37 -15.93 -14.92
C VAL A 70 -15.55 -14.77 -15.47
N PHE A 71 -15.97 -14.14 -16.55
CA PHE A 71 -15.23 -13.02 -17.14
C PHE A 71 -15.40 -11.71 -16.37
N CYS A 72 -16.48 -11.54 -15.60
CA CYS A 72 -16.53 -10.56 -14.51
C CYS A 72 -15.40 -10.82 -13.49
N ALA A 73 -15.14 -12.08 -13.14
CA ALA A 73 -14.01 -12.41 -12.28
C ALA A 73 -12.65 -12.17 -12.96
N VAL A 74 -12.52 -12.39 -14.26
CA VAL A 74 -11.27 -12.15 -15.01
C VAL A 74 -10.92 -10.66 -15.09
N TYR A 75 -11.87 -9.83 -15.50
CA TYR A 75 -11.62 -8.43 -15.89
C TYR A 75 -11.99 -7.40 -14.81
N GLU A 76 -12.99 -7.67 -13.97
CA GLU A 76 -13.56 -6.67 -13.06
C GLU A 76 -13.50 -7.08 -11.57
N TYR A 77 -12.90 -8.23 -11.24
CA TYR A 77 -12.80 -8.66 -9.84
C TYR A 77 -11.96 -7.71 -9.01
N ASP A 78 -12.56 -7.12 -7.98
CA ASP A 78 -11.87 -6.37 -6.93
C ASP A 78 -12.04 -7.13 -5.62
N GLN A 79 -11.06 -8.01 -5.30
CA GLN A 79 -10.73 -8.85 -4.12
C GLN A 79 -11.73 -9.07 -2.95
N ARG A 80 -12.71 -8.19 -2.74
CA ARG A 80 -13.73 -8.23 -1.69
C ARG A 80 -15.17 -8.09 -2.21
N LYS A 81 -15.39 -7.80 -3.50
CA LYS A 81 -16.69 -7.42 -4.08
C LYS A 81 -16.95 -8.10 -5.43
N PHE A 82 -17.19 -9.41 -5.43
CA PHE A 82 -17.46 -10.16 -6.67
C PHE A 82 -18.79 -9.78 -7.35
N TRP A 83 -19.87 -9.64 -6.57
CA TRP A 83 -21.21 -9.40 -7.15
C TRP A 83 -21.41 -7.98 -7.66
N GLU A 84 -20.67 -6.98 -7.18
CA GLU A 84 -20.81 -5.59 -7.62
C GLU A 84 -20.56 -5.42 -9.14
N PRO A 85 -19.47 -5.96 -9.72
CA PRO A 85 -19.29 -6.02 -11.18
C PRO A 85 -20.43 -6.69 -11.93
N VAL A 86 -21.01 -7.75 -11.38
CA VAL A 86 -22.13 -8.49 -12.01
C VAL A 86 -23.39 -7.61 -12.02
N GLU A 87 -23.68 -6.96 -10.90
CA GLU A 87 -24.84 -6.08 -10.70
C GLU A 87 -24.79 -4.82 -11.58
N LYS A 88 -23.59 -4.32 -11.91
CA LYS A 88 -23.40 -3.22 -12.86
C LYS A 88 -24.04 -3.50 -14.23
N TYR A 89 -24.08 -4.76 -14.65
CA TYR A 89 -24.63 -5.16 -15.95
C TYR A 89 -26.05 -5.73 -15.84
N LEU A 90 -26.34 -6.53 -14.81
CA LEU A 90 -27.61 -7.24 -14.67
C LEU A 90 -28.64 -6.51 -13.78
N GLY A 91 -28.26 -5.40 -13.14
CA GLY A 91 -29.07 -4.71 -12.15
C GLY A 91 -28.86 -5.24 -10.72
N GLU A 92 -29.61 -4.71 -9.76
CA GLU A 92 -29.50 -5.12 -8.36
C GLU A 92 -29.91 -6.60 -8.18
N LEU A 93 -28.98 -7.42 -7.68
CA LEU A 93 -29.17 -8.85 -7.50
C LEU A 93 -29.42 -9.19 -6.04
N GLY A 94 -30.62 -9.64 -5.73
CA GLY A 94 -30.93 -10.25 -4.44
C GLY A 94 -30.26 -11.62 -4.27
N GLN A 95 -30.29 -12.15 -3.04
CA GLN A 95 -29.68 -13.45 -2.73
C GLN A 95 -30.20 -14.59 -3.62
N TYR A 96 -31.50 -14.60 -3.93
CA TYR A 96 -32.11 -15.59 -4.83
C TYR A 96 -31.47 -15.55 -6.23
N SER A 97 -31.38 -14.37 -6.84
CA SER A 97 -30.81 -14.18 -8.17
C SER A 97 -29.33 -14.56 -8.24
N ARG A 98 -28.57 -14.33 -7.17
CA ARG A 98 -27.16 -14.75 -7.06
C ARG A 98 -27.03 -16.27 -7.00
N THR A 99 -27.88 -16.95 -6.22
CA THR A 99 -27.95 -18.42 -6.20
C THR A 99 -28.35 -18.95 -7.58
N GLU A 100 -29.30 -18.29 -8.24
CA GLU A 100 -29.79 -18.66 -9.56
C GLU A 100 -28.70 -18.59 -10.64
N LEU A 101 -27.88 -17.53 -10.63
CA LEU A 101 -26.72 -17.40 -11.51
C LEU A 101 -25.65 -18.48 -11.23
N TYR A 102 -25.45 -18.82 -9.95
CA TYR A 102 -24.56 -19.90 -9.59
C TYR A 102 -25.06 -21.26 -10.08
N ASP A 103 -26.35 -21.53 -9.98
CA ASP A 103 -26.95 -22.79 -10.46
C ASP A 103 -26.77 -22.94 -11.98
N ILE A 104 -26.93 -21.86 -12.75
CA ILE A 104 -26.63 -21.84 -14.19
C ILE A 104 -25.15 -22.15 -14.45
N PHE A 105 -24.25 -21.46 -13.75
CA PHE A 105 -22.82 -21.72 -13.84
C PHE A 105 -22.50 -23.19 -13.55
N SER A 106 -23.03 -23.74 -12.45
CA SER A 106 -22.85 -25.13 -12.06
C SER A 106 -23.38 -26.11 -13.11
N HIS A 107 -24.54 -25.83 -13.70
CA HIS A 107 -25.11 -26.65 -14.76
C HIS A 107 -24.23 -26.66 -16.02
N VAL A 108 -23.65 -25.52 -16.41
CA VAL A 108 -22.69 -25.45 -17.52
C VAL A 108 -21.43 -26.28 -17.21
N LEU A 109 -20.91 -26.24 -15.98
CA LEU A 109 -19.78 -27.07 -15.60
C LEU A 109 -20.11 -28.57 -15.73
N GLU A 110 -21.29 -28.98 -15.28
CA GLU A 110 -21.76 -30.37 -15.41
C GLU A 110 -21.91 -30.80 -16.87
N LYS A 111 -22.55 -29.95 -17.68
CA LYS A 111 -22.82 -30.17 -19.10
C LYS A 111 -21.54 -30.44 -19.90
N PHE A 112 -20.47 -29.73 -19.57
CA PHE A 112 -19.18 -29.85 -20.26
C PHE A 112 -18.12 -30.65 -19.49
N HIS A 113 -18.51 -31.33 -18.41
CA HIS A 113 -17.62 -32.14 -17.57
C HIS A 113 -16.39 -31.38 -17.03
N LEU A 114 -16.58 -30.10 -16.70
CA LEU A 114 -15.54 -29.26 -16.10
C LEU A 114 -15.46 -29.45 -14.58
N ASN A 115 -14.28 -29.20 -14.01
CA ASN A 115 -14.07 -29.33 -12.57
C ASN A 115 -14.90 -28.29 -11.79
N LYS A 116 -15.67 -28.72 -10.79
CA LYS A 116 -16.50 -27.83 -9.95
C LYS A 116 -15.73 -27.16 -8.81
N PHE A 117 -14.52 -27.63 -8.50
CA PHE A 117 -13.68 -27.16 -7.41
C PHE A 117 -14.39 -27.17 -6.04
N GLU A 118 -15.20 -28.21 -5.78
CA GLU A 118 -16.01 -28.33 -4.55
C GLU A 118 -15.14 -28.26 -3.28
N ASN A 119 -13.96 -28.89 -3.29
CA ASN A 119 -13.03 -28.87 -2.15
C ASN A 119 -12.51 -27.46 -1.81
N GLU A 120 -12.33 -26.58 -2.81
CA GLU A 120 -11.86 -25.20 -2.58
C GLU A 120 -12.98 -24.31 -2.00
N SER A 121 -14.24 -24.74 -2.12
CA SER A 121 -15.38 -24.05 -1.53
C SER A 121 -15.47 -24.25 -0.01
N GLU A 122 -14.84 -25.29 0.54
CA GLU A 122 -14.74 -25.54 2.00
C GLU A 122 -13.86 -24.49 2.71
N GLU A 123 -12.83 -23.98 2.02
CA GLU A 123 -11.93 -22.93 2.51
C GLU A 123 -12.37 -21.51 2.08
N GLY A 124 -13.49 -21.35 1.38
CA GLY A 124 -13.91 -20.07 0.79
C GLY A 124 -15.42 -19.83 0.72
N PHE A 125 -15.84 -18.93 -0.18
CA PHE A 125 -17.27 -18.63 -0.38
C PHE A 125 -17.90 -19.66 -1.30
N ARG A 126 -18.87 -20.42 -0.78
CA ARG A 126 -19.60 -21.49 -1.49
C ARG A 126 -19.93 -21.20 -2.96
N TYR A 127 -20.44 -20.00 -3.26
CA TYR A 127 -20.90 -19.64 -4.61
C TYR A 127 -19.89 -18.85 -5.45
N VAL A 128 -18.90 -18.23 -4.81
CA VAL A 128 -17.96 -17.33 -5.50
C VAL A 128 -16.64 -18.03 -5.78
N THR A 129 -16.15 -18.84 -4.85
CA THR A 129 -14.85 -19.52 -5.00
C THR A 129 -14.77 -20.36 -6.27
N PRO A 130 -15.76 -21.20 -6.63
CA PRO A 130 -15.71 -21.97 -7.88
C PRO A 130 -15.60 -21.10 -9.14
N ILE A 131 -16.32 -19.97 -9.17
CA ILE A 131 -16.26 -19.01 -10.28
C ILE A 131 -14.85 -18.40 -10.38
N LEU A 132 -14.25 -18.04 -9.24
CA LEU A 132 -12.89 -17.51 -9.18
C LEU A 132 -11.85 -18.55 -9.61
N CYS A 133 -12.02 -19.84 -9.28
CA CYS A 133 -11.15 -20.91 -9.77
C CYS A 133 -11.19 -20.99 -11.30
N HIS A 134 -12.40 -20.91 -11.87
CA HIS A 134 -12.59 -20.91 -13.32
C HIS A 134 -12.07 -19.67 -14.03
N ALA A 135 -11.89 -18.55 -13.33
CA ALA A 135 -11.28 -17.34 -13.92
C ALA A 135 -9.77 -17.48 -14.15
N GLY A 136 -9.11 -18.43 -13.49
CA GLY A 136 -7.65 -18.53 -13.46
C GLY A 136 -7.03 -17.37 -12.70
N ILE A 137 -6.14 -16.60 -13.35
CA ILE A 137 -5.55 -15.39 -12.77
C ILE A 137 -6.29 -14.15 -13.29
N PRO A 138 -7.08 -13.44 -12.44
CA PRO A 138 -7.64 -12.14 -12.78
C PRO A 138 -6.56 -11.12 -13.14
N ILE A 139 -6.91 -10.15 -14.00
CA ILE A 139 -5.94 -9.17 -14.51
C ILE A 139 -5.29 -8.35 -13.39
N ASN A 140 -6.04 -8.00 -12.34
CA ASN A 140 -5.47 -7.27 -11.21
C ASN A 140 -4.50 -8.10 -10.35
N GLY A 141 -4.52 -9.42 -10.47
CA GLY A 141 -3.57 -10.33 -9.79
C GLY A 141 -2.22 -10.43 -10.50
N LEU A 142 -2.20 -10.22 -11.83
CA LEU A 142 -1.00 -10.38 -12.65
C LEU A 142 0.12 -9.39 -12.27
N ASP A 143 -0.20 -8.14 -11.93
CA ASP A 143 0.81 -7.14 -11.54
C ASP A 143 1.62 -7.60 -10.31
N SER A 144 0.95 -8.16 -9.29
CA SER A 144 1.60 -8.68 -8.07
C SER A 144 2.47 -9.91 -8.37
N TYR A 145 1.99 -10.75 -9.28
CA TYR A 145 2.70 -11.95 -9.73
C TYR A 145 3.97 -11.58 -10.51
N PHE A 146 3.89 -10.63 -11.44
CA PHE A 146 5.06 -10.14 -12.18
C PHE A 146 6.09 -9.48 -11.27
N GLU A 147 5.65 -8.71 -10.29
CA GLU A 147 6.54 -8.13 -9.29
C GLU A 147 7.27 -9.24 -8.51
N ALA A 148 6.57 -10.28 -8.07
CA ALA A 148 7.16 -11.40 -7.36
C ALA A 148 8.20 -12.13 -8.23
N ILE A 149 7.83 -12.52 -9.46
CA ILE A 149 8.74 -13.18 -10.42
C ILE A 149 9.94 -12.29 -10.74
N SER A 150 9.76 -10.98 -10.87
CA SER A 150 10.87 -10.08 -11.21
C SER A 150 12.00 -10.08 -10.18
N ASN A 151 11.71 -10.42 -8.92
CA ASN A 151 12.71 -10.55 -7.86
C ASN A 151 13.50 -11.86 -7.93
N THR A 152 13.06 -12.84 -8.73
CA THR A 152 13.69 -14.17 -8.82
C THR A 152 14.60 -14.31 -10.03
N ILE A 153 14.60 -13.33 -10.94
CA ILE A 153 15.19 -13.43 -12.27
C ILE A 153 16.71 -13.29 -12.30
N ASN A 154 17.29 -12.46 -11.41
CA ASN A 154 18.73 -12.19 -11.38
C ASN A 154 19.47 -12.93 -10.26
N ASP A 155 18.80 -13.88 -9.63
CA ASP A 155 19.33 -14.62 -8.49
C ASP A 155 19.31 -16.13 -8.81
N PRO A 156 20.50 -16.75 -9.01
CA PRO A 156 20.62 -18.17 -9.31
C PRO A 156 19.98 -19.09 -8.28
N PHE A 157 19.73 -18.61 -7.04
CA PHE A 157 19.03 -19.36 -6.02
C PHE A 157 17.66 -19.89 -6.49
N TYR A 158 16.98 -19.16 -7.37
CA TYR A 158 15.64 -19.51 -7.84
C TYR A 158 15.62 -20.36 -9.11
N ASP A 159 16.78 -20.72 -9.67
CA ASP A 159 16.83 -21.54 -10.89
C ASP A 159 16.49 -23.01 -10.59
N ASP A 160 16.76 -23.47 -9.36
CA ASP A 160 16.46 -24.82 -8.89
C ASP A 160 15.04 -24.97 -8.30
N PHE A 161 14.24 -23.89 -8.27
CA PHE A 161 12.90 -23.91 -7.68
C PHE A 161 11.93 -24.77 -8.50
N ASP A 162 11.22 -25.66 -7.81
CA ASP A 162 10.05 -26.34 -8.36
C ASP A 162 8.75 -25.54 -8.13
N VAL A 163 7.62 -26.08 -8.60
CA VAL A 163 6.31 -25.40 -8.44
C VAL A 163 5.92 -25.23 -6.97
N ASP A 164 6.23 -26.19 -6.11
CA ASP A 164 5.88 -26.14 -4.69
C ASP A 164 6.73 -25.07 -3.96
N ASP A 165 8.01 -24.92 -4.33
CA ASP A 165 8.88 -23.83 -3.86
C ASP A 165 8.34 -22.46 -4.29
N TYR A 166 7.92 -22.32 -5.54
CA TYR A 166 7.28 -21.09 -6.03
C TYR A 166 5.96 -20.81 -5.31
N LEU A 167 5.12 -21.81 -5.07
CA LEU A 167 3.88 -21.66 -4.31
C LEU A 167 4.14 -21.18 -2.87
N ALA A 168 5.19 -21.70 -2.23
CA ALA A 168 5.63 -21.24 -0.90
C ALA A 168 6.12 -19.79 -0.96
N TYR A 169 6.94 -19.45 -1.95
CA TYR A 169 7.44 -18.10 -2.19
C TYR A 169 6.31 -17.07 -2.42
N PHE A 170 5.29 -17.45 -3.19
CA PHE A 170 4.18 -16.57 -3.51
C PHE A 170 3.23 -16.32 -2.33
N LYS A 171 3.31 -17.09 -1.23
CA LYS A 171 2.38 -17.04 -0.10
C LYS A 171 2.06 -15.62 0.37
N ASN A 172 3.07 -14.75 0.41
CA ASN A 172 2.95 -13.36 0.85
C ASN A 172 3.38 -12.34 -0.24
N LYS A 173 3.60 -12.80 -1.48
CA LYS A 173 4.16 -11.96 -2.56
C LYS A 173 3.22 -11.82 -3.77
N ALA A 174 2.23 -12.70 -3.91
CA ALA A 174 1.23 -12.63 -4.96
C ALA A 174 -0.18 -12.85 -4.40
N GLU A 175 -1.18 -12.43 -5.17
CA GLU A 175 -2.59 -12.63 -4.82
C GLU A 175 -2.96 -14.11 -4.64
N VAL A 176 -3.95 -14.36 -3.79
CA VAL A 176 -4.43 -15.73 -3.51
C VAL A 176 -4.91 -16.45 -4.77
N THR A 177 -5.45 -15.72 -5.75
CA THR A 177 -5.90 -16.26 -7.04
C THR A 177 -4.76 -16.79 -7.88
N VAL A 178 -3.57 -16.18 -7.81
CA VAL A 178 -2.35 -16.65 -8.50
C VAL A 178 -1.94 -17.99 -7.94
N ARG A 179 -1.81 -18.09 -6.61
CA ARG A 179 -1.46 -19.34 -5.93
C ARG A 179 -2.48 -20.43 -6.20
N ARG A 180 -3.77 -20.08 -6.18
CA ARG A 180 -4.84 -21.02 -6.47
C ARG A 180 -4.75 -21.56 -7.90
N TYR A 181 -4.54 -20.69 -8.89
CA TYR A 181 -4.36 -21.13 -10.27
C TYR A 181 -3.17 -22.09 -10.42
N LEU A 182 -2.00 -21.72 -9.90
CA LEU A 182 -0.80 -22.54 -9.98
C LEU A 182 -0.93 -23.89 -9.24
N LYS A 183 -1.65 -23.91 -8.11
CA LYS A 183 -1.94 -25.14 -7.34
C LYS A 183 -2.90 -26.07 -8.07
N LEU A 184 -3.85 -25.52 -8.82
CA LEU A 184 -4.90 -26.28 -9.51
C LEU A 184 -4.52 -26.73 -10.92
N ALA A 185 -3.58 -26.02 -11.56
CA ALA A 185 -2.99 -26.43 -12.83
C ALA A 185 -2.15 -27.71 -12.66
N ASP A 186 -1.96 -28.44 -13.76
CA ASP A 186 -0.97 -29.51 -13.78
C ASP A 186 0.42 -28.96 -13.45
N LYS A 187 1.26 -29.75 -12.76
CA LYS A 187 2.59 -29.31 -12.33
C LYS A 187 3.44 -28.85 -13.52
N ARG A 188 3.34 -29.49 -14.68
CA ARG A 188 4.07 -29.09 -15.88
C ARG A 188 3.57 -27.76 -16.41
N ASP A 189 2.25 -27.57 -16.49
CA ASP A 189 1.65 -26.34 -17.00
C ASP A 189 1.95 -25.15 -16.06
N ALA A 190 1.86 -25.35 -14.75
CA ALA A 190 2.21 -24.34 -13.75
C ALA A 190 3.70 -23.95 -13.84
N TYR A 191 4.59 -24.94 -13.99
CA TYR A 191 6.02 -24.70 -14.15
C TYR A 191 6.30 -23.91 -15.43
N ASN A 192 5.74 -24.35 -16.57
CA ASN A 192 5.89 -23.67 -17.84
C ASN A 192 5.38 -22.22 -17.77
N PHE A 193 4.21 -21.99 -17.18
CA PHE A 193 3.68 -20.63 -16.99
C PHE A 193 4.65 -19.72 -16.21
N ILE A 194 5.28 -20.23 -15.16
CA ILE A 194 6.30 -19.52 -14.38
C ILE A 194 7.56 -19.23 -15.21
N GLN A 195 8.09 -20.24 -15.91
CA GLN A 195 9.31 -20.09 -16.70
C GLN A 195 9.11 -19.15 -17.89
N SER A 196 7.98 -19.24 -18.58
CA SER A 196 7.59 -18.30 -19.63
C SER A 196 7.49 -16.88 -19.09
N THR A 197 6.91 -16.67 -17.91
CA THR A 197 6.89 -15.35 -17.26
C THR A 197 8.31 -14.83 -17.00
N ARG A 198 9.21 -15.67 -16.47
CA ARG A 198 10.62 -15.30 -16.24
C ARG A 198 11.31 -14.88 -17.54
N LYS A 199 11.17 -15.69 -18.60
CA LYS A 199 11.74 -15.42 -19.94
C LYS A 199 11.20 -14.12 -20.53
N LEU A 200 9.89 -13.92 -20.51
CA LEU A 200 9.24 -12.70 -21.01
C LEU A 200 9.73 -11.45 -20.28
N ILE A 201 9.94 -11.51 -18.96
CA ILE A 201 10.48 -10.38 -18.21
C ILE A 201 11.94 -10.10 -18.59
N LEU A 202 12.76 -11.14 -18.79
CA LEU A 202 14.19 -11.03 -19.10
C LEU A 202 14.49 -10.57 -20.53
N TYR A 203 13.90 -11.23 -21.52
CA TYR A 203 14.37 -11.18 -22.91
C TYR A 203 13.41 -10.50 -23.88
N ASP A 204 12.20 -10.15 -23.42
CA ASP A 204 11.10 -9.69 -24.29
C ASP A 204 10.78 -10.68 -25.43
N SER A 205 11.22 -11.93 -25.32
CA SER A 205 10.95 -13.03 -26.24
C SER A 205 10.45 -14.26 -25.49
N ASP A 206 9.60 -15.02 -26.17
CA ASP A 206 9.16 -16.33 -25.76
C ASP A 206 9.68 -17.32 -26.81
N ASP A 207 10.77 -18.03 -26.51
CA ASP A 207 11.42 -18.98 -27.44
C ASP A 207 10.82 -20.40 -27.34
N GLU A 208 9.54 -20.53 -26.96
CA GLU A 208 8.88 -21.85 -26.95
C GLU A 208 8.06 -22.11 -28.22
N ASP A 209 8.52 -23.11 -28.98
CA ASP A 209 7.87 -23.82 -30.10
C ASP A 209 6.58 -24.59 -29.69
N GLY A 210 5.90 -24.17 -28.62
CA GLY A 210 4.71 -24.82 -28.10
C GLY A 210 3.58 -23.82 -27.89
N GLU A 211 2.66 -23.72 -28.86
CA GLU A 211 1.42 -22.95 -28.78
C GLU A 211 0.56 -23.39 -27.56
N ILE A 212 0.79 -22.82 -26.38
CA ILE A 212 -0.19 -22.87 -25.30
C ILE A 212 -1.07 -21.61 -25.42
N ASP A 213 -1.94 -21.62 -26.42
CA ASP A 213 -2.89 -20.53 -26.70
C ASP A 213 -4.09 -20.58 -25.73
N THR A 214 -3.78 -20.47 -24.43
CA THR A 214 -4.80 -20.40 -23.36
C THR A 214 -5.08 -18.95 -22.99
N GLY A 215 -6.33 -18.67 -22.62
CA GLY A 215 -6.76 -17.32 -22.22
C GLY A 215 -5.90 -16.71 -21.11
N ASN A 216 -5.46 -17.50 -20.12
CA ASN A 216 -4.55 -17.02 -19.08
C ASN A 216 -3.17 -16.62 -19.64
N TYR A 217 -2.60 -17.40 -20.56
CA TYR A 217 -1.32 -17.09 -21.19
C TYR A 217 -1.38 -15.83 -22.06
N ILE A 218 -2.45 -15.70 -22.87
CA ILE A 218 -2.71 -14.49 -23.68
C ILE A 218 -2.79 -13.24 -22.77
N ARG A 219 -3.52 -13.33 -21.66
CA ARG A 219 -3.65 -12.21 -20.70
C ARG A 219 -2.33 -11.90 -20.01
N MET A 220 -1.57 -12.91 -19.64
CA MET A 220 -0.23 -12.75 -19.05
C MET A 220 0.68 -11.97 -19.99
N ILE A 221 0.79 -12.39 -21.26
CA ILE A 221 1.58 -11.70 -22.29
C ILE A 221 1.07 -10.27 -22.48
N GLY A 222 -0.24 -10.09 -22.65
CA GLY A 222 -0.82 -8.75 -22.88
C GLY A 222 -0.62 -7.79 -21.71
N GLN A 223 -0.60 -8.29 -20.47
CA GLN A 223 -0.42 -7.47 -19.27
C GLN A 223 1.04 -7.18 -18.95
N ILE A 224 1.98 -8.02 -19.38
CA ILE A 224 3.40 -7.85 -19.04
C ILE A 224 3.99 -6.59 -19.65
N SER A 225 3.62 -6.26 -20.89
CA SER A 225 4.04 -5.02 -21.56
C SER A 225 3.56 -3.79 -20.79
N ASN A 226 2.26 -3.78 -20.41
CA ASN A 226 1.69 -2.73 -19.58
C ASN A 226 2.41 -2.60 -18.22
N TRP A 227 2.78 -3.73 -17.61
CA TRP A 227 3.50 -3.75 -16.33
C TRP A 227 4.92 -3.20 -16.46
N LYS A 228 5.65 -3.51 -17.54
CA LYS A 228 7.00 -2.98 -17.79
C LYS A 228 7.01 -1.47 -18.03
N GLU A 229 5.99 -0.96 -18.72
CA GLU A 229 5.86 0.48 -19.02
C GLU A 229 5.37 1.32 -17.83
N LYS A 230 4.72 0.69 -16.83
CA LYS A 230 4.32 1.39 -15.60
C LYS A 230 5.57 1.96 -14.92
N PRO A 231 5.62 3.27 -14.60
CA PRO A 231 6.75 3.83 -13.88
C PRO A 231 6.90 3.10 -12.55
N LYS A 232 8.00 2.37 -12.37
CA LYS A 232 8.33 1.57 -11.17
C LYS A 232 8.68 2.44 -9.95
N VAL A 233 8.02 3.58 -9.82
CA VAL A 233 8.17 4.53 -8.73
C VAL A 233 6.85 4.53 -7.96
N LYS A 234 6.84 3.90 -6.76
CA LYS A 234 5.93 4.13 -5.59
C LYS A 234 5.33 2.88 -4.90
N LYS A 235 6.16 1.88 -4.53
CA LYS A 235 5.84 0.94 -3.43
C LYS A 235 5.57 1.66 -2.08
N SER A 236 5.98 2.92 -1.92
CA SER A 236 5.78 3.71 -0.69
C SER A 236 4.35 4.26 -0.45
N LEU A 237 3.42 4.17 -1.41
CA LEU A 237 2.07 4.76 -1.29
C LEU A 237 0.97 3.79 -0.85
N GLN A 238 1.11 2.48 -1.09
CA GLN A 238 0.10 1.48 -0.69
C GLN A 238 0.29 0.97 0.75
N ALA A 239 1.53 0.79 1.21
CA ALA A 239 1.83 0.50 2.62
C ALA A 239 1.26 1.58 3.57
N ARG A 240 1.27 2.85 3.12
CA ARG A 240 0.66 3.99 3.82
C ARG A 240 -0.88 3.97 3.90
N LYS A 241 -1.59 3.18 3.08
CA LYS A 241 -3.06 3.06 3.14
C LYS A 241 -3.55 2.10 4.23
N LYS A 242 -2.70 1.13 4.63
CA LYS A 242 -2.99 0.13 5.68
C LYS A 242 -2.33 0.45 7.03
N VAL A 243 -1.38 1.39 7.04
CA VAL A 243 -0.63 1.78 8.24
C VAL A 243 -0.88 3.25 8.54
N GLN A 244 -1.37 3.56 9.74
CA GLN A 244 -1.45 4.94 10.23
C GLN A 244 -0.07 5.32 10.78
N ILE A 245 0.68 6.08 9.97
CA ILE A 245 2.06 6.43 10.29
C ILE A 245 2.12 7.75 11.05
N THR A 246 2.77 7.72 12.20
CA THR A 246 3.22 8.92 12.91
C THR A 246 4.73 9.03 12.76
N ALA A 247 5.23 10.22 12.47
CA ALA A 247 6.67 10.43 12.32
C ALA A 247 7.39 10.35 13.67
N PRO A 248 8.59 9.76 13.74
CA PRO A 248 9.44 9.81 14.92
C PRO A 248 9.85 11.24 15.24
N LYS A 249 10.09 11.50 16.52
CA LYS A 249 10.50 12.82 17.02
C LYS A 249 11.81 12.71 17.76
N VAL A 250 12.75 13.59 17.43
CA VAL A 250 13.96 13.77 18.24
C VAL A 250 13.63 14.77 19.33
N LYS A 251 13.89 14.37 20.57
CA LYS A 251 13.59 15.14 21.78
C LYS A 251 14.77 15.13 22.73
N ILE A 252 14.73 16.02 23.70
CA ILE A 252 15.69 16.08 24.79
C ILE A 252 14.97 15.88 26.12
N ASP A 253 15.57 15.05 26.97
CA ASP A 253 15.24 14.88 28.37
C ASP A 253 16.50 15.23 29.18
N LEU A 254 16.44 16.31 29.94
CA LEU A 254 17.56 16.86 30.68
C LEU A 254 17.87 16.09 31.97
N GLU A 255 16.91 15.35 32.50
CA GLU A 255 17.03 14.64 33.79
C GLU A 255 17.15 13.13 33.63
N GLY A 256 16.75 12.59 32.47
CA GLY A 256 16.81 11.15 32.18
C GLY A 256 17.76 10.81 31.04
N VAL A 257 17.20 10.46 29.88
CA VAL A 257 17.92 9.73 28.81
C VAL A 257 18.81 10.60 27.91
N GLY A 258 18.78 11.92 28.07
CA GLY A 258 19.51 12.85 27.21
C GLY A 258 18.77 13.13 25.90
N VAL A 259 19.49 13.21 24.77
CA VAL A 259 18.85 13.32 23.45
C VAL A 259 18.38 11.95 23.01
N TYR A 260 17.12 11.82 22.64
CA TYR A 260 16.52 10.55 22.26
C TYR A 260 15.56 10.68 21.08
N CYS A 261 15.34 9.57 20.40
CA CYS A 261 14.29 9.41 19.43
C CYS A 261 13.08 8.76 20.10
N GLU A 262 11.93 9.44 20.06
CA GLU A 262 10.62 8.91 20.39
C GLU A 262 10.05 8.21 19.13
N LEU A 263 9.96 6.88 19.21
CA LEU A 263 9.41 6.02 18.17
C LEU A 263 7.93 5.78 18.49
N PRO A 264 7.01 6.42 17.77
CA PRO A 264 5.60 6.43 18.13
C PRO A 264 4.95 5.07 17.90
N ARG A 265 3.79 4.88 18.53
CA ARG A 265 2.92 3.75 18.21
C ARG A 265 2.47 3.82 16.76
N ILE A 266 2.56 2.69 16.07
CA ILE A 266 2.10 2.51 14.71
C ILE A 266 0.87 1.60 14.73
N VAL A 267 -0.20 2.03 14.06
CA VAL A 267 -1.41 1.22 13.89
C VAL A 267 -1.38 0.59 12.51
N VAL A 268 -1.51 -0.73 12.47
CA VAL A 268 -1.44 -1.55 11.26
C VAL A 268 -2.72 -2.38 11.15
N LYS A 269 -3.39 -2.29 10.00
CA LYS A 269 -4.65 -3.02 9.77
C LYS A 269 -4.44 -4.53 9.60
N GLU A 270 -3.38 -4.91 8.91
CA GLU A 270 -3.03 -6.30 8.57
C GLU A 270 -1.50 -6.39 8.60
N CYS A 271 -0.93 -7.35 9.35
CA CYS A 271 0.50 -7.61 9.47
C CYS A 271 0.69 -9.11 9.70
N TYR A 272 1.75 -9.69 9.12
CA TYR A 272 2.06 -11.12 9.27
C TYR A 272 3.06 -11.36 10.41
N ASP A 273 3.96 -10.40 10.64
CA ASP A 273 4.93 -10.47 11.71
C ASP A 273 4.35 -10.05 13.07
N PRO A 274 4.82 -10.65 14.18
CA PRO A 274 4.37 -10.26 15.52
C PRO A 274 4.94 -8.92 16.00
N TYR A 275 5.77 -8.25 15.19
CA TYR A 275 6.45 -7.02 15.53
C TYR A 275 6.80 -6.20 14.29
N LEU A 276 7.14 -4.94 14.51
CA LEU A 276 7.80 -4.09 13.52
C LEU A 276 9.23 -3.77 13.92
N ILE A 277 10.03 -3.32 12.95
CA ILE A 277 11.42 -2.94 13.15
C ILE A 277 11.59 -1.45 12.83
N TRP A 278 12.16 -0.72 13.77
CA TRP A 278 12.74 0.60 13.52
C TRP A 278 14.23 0.46 13.28
N GLU A 279 14.70 0.96 12.16
CA GLU A 279 16.11 1.06 11.83
C GLU A 279 16.56 2.51 11.98
N ILE A 280 17.55 2.76 12.83
CA ILE A 280 18.11 4.10 13.07
C ILE A 280 19.57 4.08 12.64
N SER A 281 19.91 4.83 11.60
CA SER A 281 21.28 5.05 11.15
C SER A 281 21.79 6.43 11.55
N MET A 282 22.99 6.47 12.12
CA MET A 282 23.69 7.68 12.55
C MET A 282 25.17 7.56 12.16
N ASP A 283 25.68 8.51 11.36
CA ASP A 283 27.10 8.62 10.95
C ASP A 283 27.78 7.27 10.60
N GLY A 284 27.09 6.41 9.84
CA GLY A 284 27.60 5.12 9.36
C GLY A 284 27.32 3.90 10.24
N SER A 285 26.75 4.08 11.44
CA SER A 285 26.27 2.99 12.30
C SER A 285 24.77 2.82 12.19
N THR A 286 24.28 1.57 12.12
CA THR A 286 22.84 1.25 12.04
C THR A 286 22.41 0.39 13.24
N TYR A 287 21.30 0.78 13.85
CA TYR A 287 20.71 0.10 15.01
C TYR A 287 19.28 -0.33 14.69
N TYR A 288 18.91 -1.53 15.15
CA TYR A 288 17.58 -2.11 14.94
C TYR A 288 16.84 -2.21 16.26
N ILE A 289 15.61 -1.70 16.30
CA ILE A 289 14.75 -1.66 17.47
C ILE A 289 13.46 -2.38 17.14
N LYS A 290 13.23 -3.49 17.84
CA LYS A 290 12.00 -4.27 17.73
C LYS A 290 10.88 -3.63 18.55
N ALA A 291 9.70 -3.48 17.97
CA ALA A 291 8.48 -3.09 18.70
C ALA A 291 7.37 -4.11 18.44
N ASP A 292 6.97 -4.82 19.48
CA ASP A 292 5.96 -5.87 19.39
C ASP A 292 4.56 -5.28 19.18
N PHE A 293 3.66 -6.06 18.56
CA PHE A 293 2.28 -5.68 18.35
C PHE A 293 1.35 -6.16 19.48
N LEU A 294 0.39 -5.32 19.81
CA LEU A 294 -0.78 -5.64 20.64
C LEU A 294 -2.04 -5.53 19.78
N ILE A 295 -2.91 -6.53 19.85
CA ILE A 295 -4.19 -6.49 19.13
C ILE A 295 -5.18 -5.65 19.95
N ARG A 296 -5.75 -4.61 19.32
CA ARG A 296 -6.81 -3.78 19.91
C ARG A 296 -7.89 -3.55 18.86
N ASN A 297 -9.14 -3.89 19.16
CA ASN A 297 -10.29 -3.68 18.27
C ASN A 297 -10.09 -4.21 16.83
N GLY A 298 -9.42 -5.35 16.67
CA GLY A 298 -9.17 -5.96 15.37
C GLY A 298 -8.05 -5.31 14.53
N VAL A 299 -7.25 -4.41 15.10
CA VAL A 299 -6.03 -3.85 14.47
C VAL A 299 -4.80 -4.11 15.33
N PHE A 300 -3.63 -4.16 14.71
CA PHE A 300 -2.34 -4.30 15.38
C PHE A 300 -1.81 -2.93 15.77
N VAL A 301 -1.41 -2.77 17.03
CA VAL A 301 -0.86 -1.52 17.56
C VAL A 301 0.50 -1.80 18.15
N SER A 302 1.55 -1.17 17.61
CA SER A 302 2.90 -1.37 18.13
C SER A 302 3.08 -0.70 19.48
N GLU A 303 4.03 -1.22 20.25
CA GLU A 303 4.56 -0.49 21.40
C GLU A 303 5.22 0.83 20.97
N GLU A 304 5.24 1.78 21.89
CA GLU A 304 6.06 2.98 21.81
C GLU A 304 7.45 2.64 22.35
N LYS A 305 8.49 3.13 21.68
CA LYS A 305 9.88 2.93 22.11
C LYS A 305 10.60 4.27 22.17
N ILE A 306 11.58 4.36 23.05
CA ILE A 306 12.55 5.45 23.05
C ILE A 306 13.93 4.87 22.78
N TYR A 307 14.76 5.62 22.06
CA TYR A 307 16.14 5.25 21.81
C TYR A 307 17.06 6.44 22.02
N ALA A 308 18.02 6.30 22.93
CA ALA A 308 18.99 7.35 23.22
C ALA A 308 19.94 7.53 22.02
N LEU A 309 20.05 8.77 21.53
CA LEU A 309 20.83 9.11 20.34
C LEU A 309 22.21 9.62 20.75
N LYS A 310 23.23 9.21 20.00
CA LYS A 310 24.57 9.83 20.06
C LYS A 310 24.60 11.07 19.15
N PRO A 311 25.54 12.00 19.36
CA PRO A 311 25.75 13.11 18.44
C PRO A 311 26.03 12.61 17.02
N ALA A 312 25.25 13.07 16.05
CA ALA A 312 25.45 12.81 14.63
C ALA A 312 24.98 13.99 13.79
N ASN A 313 25.51 14.14 12.58
CA ASN A 313 25.09 15.22 11.68
C ASN A 313 23.68 14.97 11.11
N THR A 314 23.37 13.70 10.86
CA THR A 314 22.08 13.28 10.30
C THR A 314 21.62 11.98 10.97
N TYR A 315 20.35 11.93 11.33
CA TYR A 315 19.67 10.73 11.78
C TYR A 315 18.73 10.26 10.67
N MET A 316 18.96 9.04 10.19
CA MET A 316 18.12 8.39 9.20
C MET A 316 17.31 7.31 9.88
N ILE A 317 16.00 7.51 9.98
CA ILE A 317 15.09 6.60 10.68
C ILE A 317 14.21 5.92 9.64
N THR A 318 14.16 4.60 9.65
CA THR A 318 13.38 3.79 8.71
C THR A 318 12.44 2.88 9.49
N LEU A 319 11.18 2.85 9.10
CA LEU A 319 10.18 1.92 9.61
C LEU A 319 10.07 0.74 8.66
N LYS A 320 10.24 -0.48 9.18
CA LYS A 320 10.10 -1.75 8.46
C LYS A 320 8.99 -2.61 9.08
N ILE A 321 8.12 -3.17 8.25
CA ILE A 321 7.06 -4.11 8.62
C ILE A 321 7.08 -5.21 7.57
N ASP A 322 7.06 -6.50 7.98
CA ASP A 322 7.16 -7.66 7.08
C ASP A 322 8.38 -7.56 6.14
N ASP A 323 9.52 -7.09 6.67
CA ASP A 323 10.78 -6.76 5.98
C ASP A 323 10.69 -5.70 4.85
N GLU A 324 9.55 -5.04 4.68
CA GLU A 324 9.37 -3.96 3.72
C GLU A 324 9.58 -2.57 4.36
N VAL A 325 10.24 -1.67 3.64
CA VAL A 325 10.41 -0.27 4.08
C VAL A 325 9.12 0.51 3.86
N ILE A 326 8.45 0.85 4.97
CA ILE A 326 7.15 1.54 4.98
C ILE A 326 7.33 3.05 4.88
N SER A 327 8.30 3.60 5.61
CA SER A 327 8.61 5.02 5.61
C SER A 327 10.02 5.27 6.07
N LYS A 328 10.57 6.41 5.64
CA LYS A 328 11.92 6.85 5.93
C LYS A 328 11.89 8.34 6.27
N TRP A 329 12.61 8.71 7.31
CA TRP A 329 12.77 10.09 7.76
C TRP A 329 14.24 10.44 7.81
N ASP A 330 14.57 11.57 7.20
CA ASP A 330 15.86 12.23 7.31
C ASP A 330 15.68 13.40 8.28
N ILE A 331 16.40 13.34 9.40
CA ILE A 331 16.35 14.35 10.45
C ILE A 331 17.76 14.92 10.61
N GLN A 332 17.90 16.22 10.36
CA GLN A 332 19.15 16.93 10.66
C GLN A 332 19.41 16.93 12.17
N GLY A 333 20.58 16.43 12.54
CA GLY A 333 21.06 16.42 13.91
C GLY A 333 21.91 17.65 14.21
N VAL A 334 23.16 17.42 14.60
CA VAL A 334 24.12 18.49 14.90
C VAL A 334 24.47 19.24 13.62
N ASN A 335 24.21 20.55 13.62
CA ASN A 335 24.50 21.45 12.52
C ASN A 335 25.52 22.50 12.96
N HIS A 336 26.63 22.68 12.23
CA HIS A 336 27.68 23.65 12.57
C HIS A 336 28.15 23.60 14.04
N SER A 337 28.18 22.43 14.68
CA SER A 337 28.55 22.19 16.10
C SER A 337 27.46 22.47 17.15
N TYR A 338 26.20 22.65 16.77
CA TYR A 338 25.09 22.81 17.73
C TYR A 338 23.84 22.03 17.31
N ILE A 339 22.95 21.78 18.26
CA ILE A 339 21.58 21.33 18.04
C ILE A 339 20.68 22.04 19.07
N ALA A 340 19.45 22.40 18.70
CA ALA A 340 18.58 23.22 19.53
C ALA A 340 17.19 22.61 19.66
N PHE A 341 16.58 22.76 20.84
CA PHE A 341 15.27 22.24 21.19
C PHE A 341 14.41 23.37 21.76
N GLU A 342 13.11 23.25 21.58
CA GLU A 342 12.15 24.08 22.28
C GLU A 342 12.12 23.75 23.78
N HIS A 343 11.54 24.64 24.59
CA HIS A 343 11.34 24.39 26.03
C HIS A 343 10.56 23.09 26.34
N ASN A 344 9.70 22.64 25.41
CA ASN A 344 8.93 21.40 25.53
C ASN A 344 9.76 20.14 25.17
N GLY A 345 11.04 20.32 24.84
CA GLY A 345 11.98 19.27 24.50
C GLY A 345 12.00 18.85 23.03
N ASN A 346 11.16 19.41 22.15
CA ASN A 346 11.15 19.05 20.73
C ASN A 346 12.30 19.71 19.95
N LEU A 347 12.90 18.97 19.00
CA LEU A 347 13.95 19.48 18.12
C LEU A 347 13.45 20.66 17.24
N ILE A 348 14.22 21.75 17.24
CA ILE A 348 14.03 22.88 16.34
C ILE A 348 14.66 22.53 14.99
N LYS A 349 13.82 22.35 13.97
CA LYS A 349 14.24 21.92 12.62
C LYS A 349 14.64 23.08 11.69
N LYS A 350 14.34 24.31 12.08
CA LYS A 350 14.63 25.51 11.28
C LYS A 350 16.10 25.91 11.48
N GLN A 351 16.69 26.55 10.46
CA GLN A 351 18.03 27.15 10.58
C GLN A 351 18.04 28.40 11.48
N THR A 352 16.86 28.96 11.75
CA THR A 352 16.65 30.07 12.67
C THR A 352 16.10 29.57 14.00
N LEU A 353 16.55 30.16 15.10
CA LEU A 353 15.98 29.94 16.42
C LEU A 353 14.74 30.83 16.61
N PRO A 354 13.75 30.38 17.40
CA PRO A 354 12.63 31.22 17.77
C PRO A 354 13.04 32.32 18.76
N ASN A 355 12.27 33.42 18.77
CA ASN A 355 12.41 34.53 19.72
C ASN A 355 11.81 34.23 21.11
N TYR A 356 12.07 33.05 21.66
CA TYR A 356 11.67 32.65 23.01
C TYR A 356 12.72 31.71 23.60
N SER A 357 12.50 31.22 24.82
CA SER A 357 13.45 30.33 25.49
C SER A 357 13.64 28.99 24.77
N VAL A 358 14.90 28.63 24.53
CA VAL A 358 15.31 27.38 23.87
C VAL A 358 16.35 26.64 24.69
N ILE A 359 16.44 25.34 24.48
CA ILE A 359 17.53 24.51 24.98
C ILE A 359 18.55 24.36 23.85
N LEU A 360 19.79 24.80 24.06
CA LEU A 360 20.88 24.72 23.11
C LEU A 360 21.93 23.72 23.60
N ILE A 361 22.23 22.71 22.78
CA ILE A 361 23.38 21.84 22.97
C ILE A 361 24.50 22.33 22.04
N LEU A 362 25.66 22.67 22.60
CA LEU A 362 26.78 23.28 21.90
C LEU A 362 28.08 22.54 22.19
N LYS A 363 28.86 22.22 21.15
CA LYS A 363 30.13 21.50 21.29
C LYS A 363 31.10 22.23 22.24
N ASN A 364 31.80 21.49 23.11
CA ASN A 364 32.61 22.05 24.21
C ASN A 364 33.72 23.02 23.77
N ASN A 365 34.19 22.91 22.53
CA ASN A 365 35.21 23.80 21.95
C ASN A 365 34.64 25.10 21.38
N ARG A 366 33.33 25.34 21.51
CA ARG A 366 32.64 26.57 21.10
C ARG A 366 32.10 27.29 22.35
N LYS A 367 32.05 28.61 22.29
CA LYS A 367 31.52 29.47 23.37
C LYS A 367 30.50 30.45 22.81
N ILE A 368 29.50 30.78 23.64
CA ILE A 368 28.57 31.89 23.40
C ILE A 368 29.31 33.18 23.77
N LEU A 369 29.44 34.12 22.82
CA LEU A 369 30.28 35.31 22.98
C LEU A 369 29.66 36.36 23.92
N ASP A 370 28.34 36.51 23.88
CA ASP A 370 27.60 37.52 24.66
C ASP A 370 26.93 36.93 25.92
N LYS A 371 27.55 35.92 26.54
CA LYS A 371 26.94 35.14 27.66
C LYS A 371 26.45 36.00 28.82
N GLY A 372 27.10 37.13 29.10
CA GLY A 372 26.74 38.05 30.20
C GLY A 372 25.52 38.94 29.95
N ASN A 373 25.10 39.09 28.69
CA ASN A 373 23.97 39.94 28.29
C ASN A 373 22.68 39.14 27.99
N LEU A 374 22.76 37.82 28.11
CA LEU A 374 21.68 36.89 27.80
C LEU A 374 21.27 36.13 29.06
N PRO A 375 19.97 35.94 29.33
CA PRO A 375 19.51 35.03 30.36
C PRO A 375 19.86 33.60 29.96
N ILE A 376 20.95 33.06 30.52
CA ILE A 376 21.49 31.74 30.21
C ILE A 376 21.62 30.92 31.49
N PHE A 377 21.10 29.70 31.46
CA PHE A 377 21.31 28.68 32.47
C PHE A 377 22.06 27.51 31.85
N GLU A 378 23.06 26.97 32.54
CA GLU A 378 23.87 25.85 32.07
C GLU A 378 23.50 24.59 32.85
N PHE A 379 23.18 23.52 32.13
CA PHE A 379 22.82 22.23 32.73
C PHE A 379 24.04 21.32 32.88
N PRO A 380 23.96 20.33 33.78
CA PRO A 380 24.90 19.21 33.80
C PRO A 380 24.98 18.48 32.45
N GLN A 381 26.05 17.71 32.26
CA GLN A 381 26.18 16.85 31.08
C GLN A 381 25.06 15.82 31.02
N ILE A 382 24.52 15.63 29.82
CA ILE A 382 23.49 14.63 29.53
C ILE A 382 24.12 13.34 28.96
N PRO A 383 23.49 12.17 29.16
CA PRO A 383 24.04 10.89 28.67
C PRO A 383 24.35 10.91 27.17
N LEU A 384 25.44 10.21 26.77
CA LEU A 384 25.92 10.06 25.38
C LEU A 384 26.45 11.34 24.69
N TRP A 385 26.34 12.52 25.31
CA TRP A 385 26.72 13.81 24.71
C TRP A 385 27.84 14.52 25.50
N PHE A 386 28.84 13.77 25.97
CA PHE A 386 29.92 14.27 26.83
C PHE A 386 30.79 15.37 26.21
N ASP A 387 30.83 15.45 24.87
CA ASP A 387 31.58 16.48 24.12
C ASP A 387 30.79 17.78 23.91
N TYR A 388 29.62 17.92 24.56
CA TYR A 388 28.72 19.05 24.41
C TYR A 388 28.27 19.61 25.76
N ASN A 389 28.10 20.93 25.80
CA ASN A 389 27.52 21.69 26.89
C ASN A 389 26.05 21.96 26.58
N VAL A 390 25.20 21.97 27.61
CA VAL A 390 23.76 22.16 27.47
C VAL A 390 23.33 23.44 28.16
N TYR A 391 22.59 24.29 27.45
CA TYR A 391 22.15 25.60 27.92
C TYR A 391 20.64 25.76 27.76
N SER A 392 19.96 26.40 28.71
CA SER A 392 18.70 27.09 28.45
C SER A 392 19.01 28.56 28.20
N ILE A 393 18.49 29.12 27.10
CA ILE A 393 18.79 30.49 26.66
C ILE A 393 17.46 31.18 26.33
N ASP A 394 17.21 32.35 26.92
CA ASP A 394 16.12 33.23 26.49
C ASP A 394 16.56 34.13 25.32
N LEU A 395 15.90 33.95 24.18
CA LEU A 395 16.19 34.68 22.94
C LEU A 395 15.18 35.79 22.64
N SER A 396 14.26 36.11 23.56
CA SER A 396 13.17 37.07 23.32
C SER A 396 13.62 38.46 22.87
N ASN A 397 14.80 38.91 23.32
CA ASN A 397 15.37 40.22 23.00
C ASN A 397 16.59 40.15 22.06
N THR A 398 16.78 39.02 21.37
CA THR A 398 17.98 38.75 20.58
C THR A 398 17.62 38.49 19.13
N GLN A 399 18.30 39.17 18.20
CA GLN A 399 18.14 38.91 16.76
C GLN A 399 19.13 37.87 16.23
N VAL A 400 20.29 37.73 16.88
CA VAL A 400 21.35 36.79 16.48
C VAL A 400 22.07 36.29 17.73
N LEU A 401 22.13 34.97 17.89
CA LEU A 401 22.96 34.32 18.91
C LEU A 401 24.38 34.13 18.35
N ARG A 402 25.36 34.80 18.96
CA ARG A 402 26.76 34.77 18.49
C ARG A 402 27.56 33.70 19.21
N CYS A 403 28.10 32.78 18.44
CA CYS A 403 28.96 31.69 18.91
C CYS A 403 30.37 31.84 18.33
N THR A 404 31.35 31.16 18.93
CA THR A 404 32.70 31.12 18.38
C THR A 404 32.65 30.45 16.99
N HIS A 405 33.09 31.18 15.95
CA HIS A 405 33.15 30.77 14.54
C HIS A 405 31.83 30.70 13.76
N PHE A 406 30.67 30.98 14.36
CA PHE A 406 29.40 31.01 13.63
C PHE A 406 28.33 31.80 14.39
N ASN A 407 27.30 32.24 13.68
CA ASN A 407 26.17 32.98 14.23
C ASN A 407 24.87 32.23 13.92
N ILE A 408 23.94 32.21 14.87
CA ILE A 408 22.63 31.60 14.69
C ILE A 408 21.58 32.71 14.65
N PRO A 409 20.86 32.90 13.53
CA PRO A 409 19.82 33.92 13.44
C PRO A 409 18.61 33.54 14.30
N VAL A 410 17.97 34.54 14.91
CA VAL A 410 16.74 34.40 15.71
C VAL A 410 15.60 35.08 14.96
N ASN A 411 14.51 34.36 14.71
CA ASN A 411 13.34 34.87 14.01
C ASN A 411 12.15 35.02 14.95
N SER A 412 11.41 36.12 14.84
CA SER A 412 10.13 36.29 15.50
C SER A 412 9.05 35.57 14.68
N GLU A 413 8.43 34.53 15.25
CA GLU A 413 7.24 33.96 14.63
C GLU A 413 6.08 34.97 14.75
N ASP A 414 5.73 35.64 13.65
CA ASP A 414 4.48 36.39 13.55
C ASP A 414 3.32 35.39 13.50
N LYS A 415 2.73 35.07 14.66
CA LYS A 415 1.53 34.22 14.71
C LYS A 415 0.41 34.87 13.88
N PRO A 416 -0.23 34.15 12.95
CA PRO A 416 -1.40 34.68 12.25
C PRO A 416 -2.53 34.93 13.25
N VAL A 417 -3.05 36.15 13.27
CA VAL A 417 -4.15 36.54 14.15
C VAL A 417 -5.45 36.52 13.35
N LEU A 418 -6.51 35.95 13.93
CA LEU A 418 -7.87 36.08 13.40
C LEU A 418 -8.40 37.46 13.75
N ILE A 419 -8.74 38.25 12.73
CA ILE A 419 -9.26 39.61 12.90
C ILE A 419 -10.68 39.68 12.36
N GLY A 420 -11.59 40.19 13.18
CA GLY A 420 -13.02 40.25 12.89
C GLY A 420 -13.71 38.90 13.09
N GLY A 421 -15.00 38.85 12.79
CA GLY A 421 -15.87 37.69 13.00
C GLY A 421 -16.87 37.92 14.14
N LYS A 422 -17.98 37.18 14.14
CA LYS A 422 -19.00 37.22 15.21
C LYS A 422 -19.33 35.79 15.60
N THR A 423 -19.17 35.43 16.86
CA THR A 423 -19.49 34.08 17.36
C THR A 423 -20.99 33.94 17.56
N LEU A 424 -21.50 32.70 17.50
CA LEU A 424 -22.91 32.38 17.76
C LEU A 424 -23.24 32.48 19.26
N PHE A 425 -22.24 32.26 20.11
CA PHE A 425 -22.32 32.38 21.56
C PHE A 425 -21.20 33.28 22.05
N ASP A 426 -21.51 34.26 22.91
CA ASP A 426 -20.54 35.10 23.62
C ASP A 426 -19.94 34.32 24.80
N GLN A 427 -19.26 33.21 24.49
CA GLN A 427 -18.50 32.42 25.46
C GLN A 427 -17.05 32.31 24.98
N GLU A 428 -16.11 32.46 25.92
CA GLU A 428 -14.69 32.22 25.66
C GLU A 428 -14.51 30.79 25.11
N ASN A 429 -13.91 30.67 23.92
CA ASN A 429 -13.66 29.44 23.15
C ASN A 429 -14.80 28.87 22.29
N SER A 430 -15.88 29.60 22.03
CA SER A 430 -16.86 29.17 21.02
C SER A 430 -16.25 29.18 19.60
N ARG A 431 -16.18 28.02 18.94
CA ARG A 431 -15.65 27.86 17.56
C ARG A 431 -16.71 28.02 16.47
N THR A 432 -17.92 28.45 16.83
CA THR A 432 -19.05 28.57 15.91
C THR A 432 -19.29 30.04 15.58
N TYR A 433 -19.10 30.40 14.31
CA TYR A 433 -19.18 31.79 13.82
C TYR A 433 -20.47 32.04 13.03
N THR A 434 -21.16 33.14 13.34
CA THR A 434 -22.23 33.71 12.50
C THR A 434 -21.66 34.59 11.39
N LYS A 435 -20.47 35.14 11.59
CA LYS A 435 -19.69 35.83 10.55
C LYS A 435 -18.23 35.41 10.67
N LEU A 436 -17.65 34.90 9.58
CA LEU A 436 -16.30 34.34 9.58
C LEU A 436 -15.22 35.42 9.86
N PRO A 437 -14.22 35.12 10.70
CA PRO A 437 -13.04 35.96 10.88
C PRO A 437 -12.16 35.94 9.62
N LYS A 438 -11.34 36.98 9.42
CA LYS A 438 -10.28 36.99 8.39
C LYS A 438 -8.93 36.70 9.03
N VAL A 439 -8.13 35.86 8.40
CA VAL A 439 -6.74 35.61 8.82
C VAL A 439 -5.88 36.79 8.37
N ARG A 440 -5.16 37.44 9.29
CA ARG A 440 -4.13 38.42 8.96
C ARG A 440 -2.78 37.91 9.46
N VAL A 441 -1.83 37.83 8.54
CA VAL A 441 -0.41 37.70 8.88
C VAL A 441 0.10 39.11 9.11
N LEU A 442 0.54 39.42 10.33
CA LEU A 442 1.26 40.65 10.60
C LEU A 442 2.65 40.45 10.00
N CYS A 443 3.01 41.19 8.97
CA CYS A 443 4.41 41.28 8.56
C CYS A 443 4.97 42.51 9.26
N ASN A 444 5.84 42.32 10.25
CA ASN A 444 6.64 43.44 10.73
C ASN A 444 7.65 43.84 9.64
N LYS A 445 7.70 45.14 9.32
CA LYS A 445 8.69 45.74 8.43
C LYS A 445 10.04 45.86 9.10
#